data_AF-A0A6B3GZ31-F1
#
_entry.id   AF-A0A6B3GZ31-F1
#
_cell.length_a   1.000
_cell.length_b   1.000
_cell.length_c   1.000
_cell.angle_alpha   90.00
_cell.angle_beta   90.00
_cell.angle_gamma   90.00
#
_symmetry.space_group_name_H-M   'P 1'
#
loop_
_entity.id
_entity.type
_entity.pdbx_description
1 polymer ?
#
loop_
_entity_poly.entity_id
_entity_poly.type
_entity_poly.pdbx_seq_one_letter_code
_entity_poly.pdbx_strand_id
1 'polypeptide(L)'
;MTTRTFRFRMFEISPAAGASGSSGAAADESAEPEFEAVCVSGDEEDCGEESGALADAEHLDTWMIEHTRDTGHRRFRRAYCEYATVEPGAWV
;
A
#
# COMPACT_ATOMS: atom_id res chain seq x y z
N MET A 1 22.28 -3.97 -23.87
CA MET A 1 21.07 -3.14 -23.72
C MET A 1 19.98 -4.04 -23.20
N THR A 2 19.91 -4.22 -21.87
CA THR A 2 18.96 -5.14 -21.25
C THR A 2 17.72 -4.37 -20.87
N THR A 3 16.65 -4.56 -21.63
CA THR A 3 15.32 -4.02 -21.36
C THR A 3 14.82 -4.58 -20.04
N ARG A 4 14.86 -3.76 -18.97
CA ARG A 4 14.32 -4.11 -17.64
C ARG A 4 12.79 -4.01 -17.69
N THR A 5 12.11 -5.15 -17.58
CA THR A 5 10.65 -5.22 -17.43
C THR A 5 10.30 -4.86 -15.99
N PHE A 6 9.97 -3.60 -15.75
CA PHE A 6 9.41 -3.16 -14.48
C PHE A 6 7.98 -3.71 -14.37
N ARG A 7 7.76 -4.67 -13.47
CA ARG A 7 6.40 -5.11 -13.14
C ARG A 7 5.86 -4.21 -12.04
N PHE A 8 5.54 -2.97 -12.41
CA PHE A 8 4.78 -2.06 -11.55
C PHE A 8 3.42 -2.71 -11.26
N ARG A 9 3.19 -3.19 -10.03
CA ARG A 9 1.83 -3.25 -9.50
C ARG A 9 1.40 -1.80 -9.26
N MET A 10 0.73 -1.24 -10.26
CA MET A 10 0.04 0.05 -10.22
C MET A 10 -0.88 0.04 -9.00
N PHE A 11 -0.53 0.78 -7.95
CA PHE A 11 -1.45 1.12 -6.88
C PHE A 11 -1.18 2.58 -6.55
N GLU A 12 -2.18 3.39 -6.88
CA GLU A 12 -2.20 4.84 -6.69
C GLU A 12 -2.31 5.17 -5.20
N ILE A 13 -1.63 6.23 -4.79
CA ILE A 13 -1.68 6.77 -3.43
C ILE A 13 -3.02 7.49 -3.23
N SER A 14 -3.63 7.28 -2.07
CA SER A 14 -4.94 7.77 -1.60
C SER A 14 -5.29 9.21 -1.97
N PRO A 15 -6.58 9.53 -2.11
CA PRO A 15 -7.13 10.72 -1.48
C PRO A 15 -7.64 10.34 -0.07
N ALA A 16 -7.20 11.11 0.92
CA ALA A 16 -7.88 11.21 2.20
C ALA A 16 -9.37 11.53 1.98
N ALA A 17 -10.24 10.93 2.80
CA ALA A 17 -11.64 11.28 3.05
C ALA A 17 -12.26 12.36 2.13
N GLY A 18 -13.16 11.96 1.23
CA GLY A 18 -14.11 12.89 0.61
C GLY A 18 -14.25 12.88 -0.91
N ALA A 19 -13.98 11.78 -1.63
CA ALA A 19 -14.42 11.66 -3.01
C ALA A 19 -15.95 11.43 -3.05
N SER A 20 -16.72 12.53 -2.99
CA SER A 20 -18.17 12.53 -3.32
C SER A 20 -18.37 12.36 -4.83
N GLY A 21 -18.00 11.20 -5.35
CA GLY A 21 -18.56 10.63 -6.56
C GLY A 21 -19.43 9.45 -6.14
N SER A 22 -20.62 9.31 -6.72
CA SER A 22 -21.46 8.12 -6.53
C SER A 22 -20.81 6.92 -7.21
N SER A 23 -19.70 6.45 -6.65
CA SER A 23 -19.16 5.13 -6.95
C SER A 23 -20.18 4.17 -6.35
N GLY A 24 -20.79 3.28 -7.13
CA GLY A 24 -21.65 2.23 -6.53
C GLY A 24 -20.84 1.16 -5.79
N ALA A 25 -19.77 1.58 -5.13
CA ALA A 25 -18.90 0.84 -4.25
C ALA A 25 -18.97 1.48 -2.85
N ALA A 26 -19.23 0.68 -1.83
CA ALA A 26 -19.26 1.08 -0.42
C ALA A 26 -18.23 0.27 0.36
N ALA A 27 -17.55 0.88 1.33
CA ALA A 27 -16.62 0.18 2.20
C ALA A 27 -17.32 -0.99 2.92
N ASP A 28 -16.64 -2.13 3.01
CA ASP A 28 -17.11 -3.30 3.75
C ASP A 28 -16.72 -3.16 5.22
N GLU A 29 -17.68 -2.75 6.04
CA GLU A 29 -17.50 -2.57 7.50
C GLU A 29 -17.25 -3.90 8.25
N SER A 30 -17.45 -5.05 7.60
CA SER A 30 -17.21 -6.37 8.19
C SER A 30 -15.78 -6.87 8.01
N ALA A 31 -14.99 -6.19 7.17
CA ALA A 31 -13.62 -6.59 6.84
C ALA A 31 -12.61 -5.64 7.50
N GLU A 32 -11.57 -6.21 8.09
CA GLU A 32 -10.48 -5.44 8.69
C GLU A 32 -9.58 -4.89 7.58
N PRO A 33 -9.15 -3.62 7.66
CA PRO A 33 -8.20 -3.07 6.70
C PRO A 33 -6.83 -3.71 6.85
N GLU A 34 -6.07 -3.71 5.76
CA GLU A 34 -4.71 -4.23 5.73
C GLU A 34 -3.70 -3.14 5.37
N PHE A 35 -2.57 -3.17 6.05
CA PHE A 35 -1.46 -2.24 5.89
C PHE A 35 -0.22 -3.01 5.48
N GLU A 36 0.42 -2.58 4.40
CA GLU A 36 1.66 -3.18 3.92
C GLU A 36 2.67 -2.11 3.54
N ALA A 37 3.96 -2.43 3.66
CA ALA A 37 5.04 -1.59 3.18
C ALA A 37 6.15 -2.43 2.56
N VAL A 38 6.84 -1.80 1.61
CA VAL A 38 8.04 -2.33 0.97
C VAL A 38 9.14 -1.29 1.05
N CYS A 39 10.32 -1.71 1.48
CA CYS A 39 11.50 -0.85 1.46
C CYS A 39 11.97 -0.63 0.01
N VAL A 40 11.87 0.62 -0.44
CA VAL A 40 12.31 1.09 -1.78
C VAL A 40 13.55 1.97 -1.68
N SER A 41 14.33 1.73 -0.62
CA SER A 41 15.65 2.32 -0.44
C SER A 41 16.71 1.44 -1.07
N GLY A 42 17.82 2.05 -1.43
CA GLY A 42 18.92 1.39 -2.13
C GLY A 42 19.46 2.32 -3.20
N ASP A 43 20.76 2.26 -3.45
CA ASP A 43 21.43 3.16 -4.40
C ASP A 43 21.39 2.58 -5.82
N GLU A 44 21.64 1.27 -5.95
CA GLU A 44 21.67 0.55 -7.23
C GLU A 44 20.42 -0.31 -7.47
N GLU A 45 19.91 -0.94 -6.41
CA GLU A 45 18.71 -1.77 -6.41
C GLU A 45 17.89 -1.51 -5.15
N ASP A 46 16.57 -1.58 -5.25
CA ASP A 46 15.70 -1.48 -4.08
C ASP A 46 15.97 -2.67 -3.14
N CYS A 47 16.04 -2.38 -1.83
CA CYS A 47 16.15 -3.37 -0.77
C CYS A 47 15.05 -4.43 -0.88
N GLY A 48 13.83 -4.00 -1.21
CA GLY A 48 12.71 -4.87 -1.53
C GLY A 48 12.15 -5.65 -0.34
N GLU A 49 12.61 -5.41 0.89
CA GLU A 49 12.09 -6.10 2.07
C GLU A 49 10.65 -5.63 2.35
N GLU A 50 9.76 -6.58 2.60
CA GLU A 50 8.32 -6.37 2.72
C GLU A 50 7.89 -6.60 4.18
N SER A 51 6.99 -5.77 4.70
CA SER A 51 6.40 -5.96 6.03
C SER A 51 5.42 -7.12 6.10
N GLY A 52 4.90 -7.55 4.94
CA GLY A 52 3.66 -8.34 4.86
C GLY A 52 2.42 -7.52 5.20
N ALA A 53 1.26 -8.18 5.18
CA ALA A 53 -0.01 -7.59 5.58
C ALA A 53 -0.09 -7.48 7.11
N LEU A 54 -0.33 -6.27 7.60
CA LEU A 54 -0.47 -5.94 9.01
C LEU A 54 -1.87 -5.36 9.25
N ALA A 55 -2.43 -5.62 10.44
CA ALA A 55 -3.80 -5.22 10.78
C ALA A 55 -3.97 -3.72 11.04
N ASP A 56 -2.88 -3.00 11.31
CA ASP A 56 -2.93 -1.60 11.69
C ASP A 56 -1.66 -0.81 11.31
N ALA A 57 -1.82 0.51 11.25
CA ALA A 57 -0.77 1.43 10.87
C ALA A 57 0.37 1.51 11.90
N GLU A 58 0.11 1.20 13.18
CA GLU A 58 1.12 1.27 14.25
C GLU A 58 2.16 0.16 14.12
N HIS A 59 1.71 -1.07 13.83
CA HIS A 59 2.63 -2.16 13.51
C HIS A 59 3.43 -1.86 12.24
N LEU A 60 2.81 -1.22 11.23
CA LEU A 60 3.51 -0.84 10.00
C LEU A 60 4.59 0.23 10.25
N ASP A 61 4.28 1.24 11.06
CA ASP A 61 5.24 2.29 11.42
C ASP A 61 6.39 1.71 12.28
N THR A 62 6.07 0.83 13.23
CA THR A 62 7.08 0.09 14.00
C THR A 62 8.05 -0.65 13.09
N TRP A 63 7.54 -1.44 12.14
CA TRP A 63 8.37 -2.18 11.19
C TRP A 63 9.28 -1.25 10.37
N MET A 64 8.78 -0.11 9.87
CA MET A 64 9.61 0.85 9.12
C MET A 64 10.68 1.48 10.00
N ILE A 65 10.38 1.79 11.27
CA ILE A 65 11.34 2.35 12.23
C ILE A 65 12.45 1.33 12.53
N GLU A 66 12.08 0.07 12.78
CA GLU A 66 13.03 -1.01 13.02
C GLU A 66 13.92 -1.24 11.79
N HIS A 67 13.33 -1.38 10.59
CA HIS A 67 14.10 -1.55 9.37
C HIS A 67 15.04 -0.35 9.11
N THR A 68 14.57 0.88 9.35
CA THR A 68 15.40 2.08 9.25
C THR A 68 16.57 2.05 10.24
N ARG A 69 16.34 1.59 11.46
CA ARG A 69 17.38 1.49 12.50
C ARG A 69 18.46 0.47 12.11
N ASP A 70 18.07 -0.67 11.56
CA ASP A 70 18.99 -1.75 11.21
C ASP A 70 19.75 -1.49 9.91
N THR A 71 19.12 -0.88 8.91
CA THR A 71 19.71 -0.72 7.56
C THR A 71 20.10 0.73 7.22
N GLY A 72 19.56 1.71 7.94
CA GLY A 72 19.67 3.13 7.59
C GLY A 72 18.75 3.58 6.43
N HIS A 73 17.89 2.69 5.93
CA HIS A 73 17.02 2.95 4.79
C HIS A 73 15.91 3.96 5.09
N ARG A 74 15.83 4.96 4.20
CA ARG A 74 15.00 6.20 4.23
C ARG A 74 13.56 6.12 3.70
N ARG A 75 13.41 5.29 2.68
CA ARG A 75 12.33 5.34 1.69
C ARG A 75 11.56 4.04 1.70
N PHE A 76 10.26 4.16 1.87
CA PHE A 76 9.31 3.05 1.91
C PHE A 76 8.12 3.39 1.01
N ARG A 77 7.62 2.40 0.29
CA ARG A 77 6.29 2.44 -0.32
C ARG A 77 5.32 1.83 0.68
N ARG A 78 4.21 2.50 0.97
CA ARG A 78 3.13 1.98 1.81
C ARG A 78 1.89 1.73 0.95
N ALA A 79 1.14 0.69 1.25
CA ALA A 79 -0.22 0.50 0.74
C ALA A 79 -1.20 0.31 1.89
N TYR A 80 -2.41 0.81 1.67
CA TYR A 80 -3.57 0.63 2.53
C TYR A 80 -4.64 -0.03 1.69
N CYS A 81 -5.12 -1.17 2.18
CA CYS A 81 -6.13 -1.97 1.53
C CYS A 81 -7.39 -1.93 2.39
N GLU A 82 -8.46 -1.35 1.83
CA GLU A 82 -9.81 -1.51 2.36
C GLU A 82 -10.60 -2.43 1.44
N TYR A 83 -11.53 -3.15 2.05
CA TYR A 83 -12.46 -3.99 1.33
C TYR A 83 -13.71 -3.18 1.01
N ALA A 84 -14.29 -3.41 -0.17
CA ALA A 84 -15.49 -2.71 -0.61
C ALA A 84 -16.48 -3.69 -1.25
N THR A 85 -17.75 -3.46 -0.99
CA THR A 85 -18.88 -4.08 -1.68
C THR A 85 -19.29 -3.21 -2.87
N VAL A 86 -19.65 -3.83 -4.00
CA VAL A 86 -20.02 -3.11 -5.22
C VAL A 86 -21.37 -3.61 -5.70
N GLU A 87 -22.30 -2.69 -5.95
CA GLU A 87 -23.60 -3.03 -6.50
C GLU A 87 -23.52 -3.28 -8.02
N PRO A 88 -24.08 -4.38 -8.52
CA PRO A 88 -24.08 -4.67 -9.95
C PRO A 88 -24.86 -3.59 -10.72
N GLY A 89 -24.24 -3.02 -11.77
CA GLY A 89 -24.85 -1.96 -12.59
C GLY A 89 -24.43 -0.54 -12.21
N ALA A 90 -23.55 -0.39 -11.21
CA ALA A 90 -22.95 0.88 -10.79
C ALA A 90 -22.01 1.56 -11.81
N TRP A 91 -21.84 0.99 -13.00
CA TRP A 91 -20.97 1.47 -14.06
C TRP A 91 -21.74 2.49 -14.91
N VAL A 92 -21.86 3.73 -14.44
CA VAL A 92 -22.44 4.84 -15.22
C VAL A 92 -21.36 5.70 -15.88
#